data_AF-A0A821WIZ3-F1
#
_entry.id   AF-A0A821WIZ3-F1
#
_cell.length_a   1.000
_cell.length_b   1.000
_cell.length_c   1.000
_cell.angle_alpha   90.00
_cell.angle_beta   90.00
_cell.angle_gamma   90.00
#
_symmetry.space_group_name_H-M   'P 1'
#
loop_
_entity.id
_entity.type
_entity.pdbx_description
1 polymer ?
#
loop_
_entity_poly.entity_id
_entity_poly.type
_entity_poly.pdbx_seq_one_letter_code
_entity_poly.pdbx_strand_id
1 'polypeptide(L)'
;VGNVVDVWEHLANEKETLVDLGSDQTSCHDPYQGGYYPVQLSYDEAQQCMKNDSTKFKELVHESIKRQIAAIDKLYERGMYFFDYGNVFLLTAKHAG
;
A
#
# COMPACT_ATOMS: atom_id res chain seq x y z
N VAL A 1 -12.70 -1.81 9.00
CA VAL A 1 -12.65 -1.43 7.56
C VAL A 1 -11.78 -0.21 7.46
N GLY A 2 -10.79 -0.21 6.58
CA GLY A 2 -9.78 0.84 6.48
C GLY A 2 -8.73 0.53 5.42
N ASN A 3 -7.65 1.29 5.39
CA ASN A 3 -6.54 1.07 4.46
C ASN A 3 -5.54 0.06 5.05
N VAL A 4 -5.03 -0.86 4.23
CA VAL A 4 -4.04 -1.84 4.66
C VAL A 4 -2.72 -1.18 5.08
N VAL A 5 -2.39 -0.01 4.51
CA VAL A 5 -1.17 0.73 4.84
C VAL A 5 -1.17 1.18 6.30
N ASP A 6 -2.30 1.66 6.83
CA ASP A 6 -2.41 2.03 8.25
C ASP A 6 -2.15 0.83 9.16
N VAL A 7 -2.62 -0.36 8.75
CA VAL A 7 -2.39 -1.61 9.49
C VAL A 7 -0.91 -2.00 9.44
N TRP A 8 -0.28 -1.93 8.26
CA TRP A 8 1.15 -2.21 8.13
C TRP A 8 2.01 -1.27 8.96
N GLU A 9 1.72 0.03 8.92
CA GLU A 9 2.44 1.04 9.71
C GLU A 9 2.24 0.84 11.21
N HIS A 10 1.01 0.49 11.62
CA HIS A 10 0.74 0.17 13.02
C HIS A 10 1.53 -1.07 13.48
N LEU A 11 1.47 -2.18 12.73
CA LEU A 11 2.23 -3.41 13.00
C LEU A 11 3.74 -3.15 13.05
N ALA A 12 4.26 -2.34 12.14
CA ALA A 12 5.69 -1.99 12.11
C ALA A 12 6.12 -1.19 13.35
N ASN A 13 5.21 -0.45 13.98
CA ASN A 13 5.45 0.31 15.21
C ASN A 13 5.26 -0.51 16.50
N GLU A 14 4.62 -1.67 16.43
CA GLU A 14 4.47 -2.58 17.57
C GLU A 14 5.81 -3.21 17.97
N LYS A 15 6.03 -3.43 19.27
CA LYS A 15 7.30 -3.99 19.78
C LYS A 15 7.50 -5.46 19.42
N GLU A 16 6.42 -6.22 19.41
CA GLU A 16 6.41 -7.65 19.12
C GLU A 16 6.00 -7.88 17.67
N THR A 17 6.54 -8.92 17.04
CA THR A 17 6.10 -9.33 15.70
C THR A 17 4.76 -10.03 15.84
N LEU A 18 3.67 -9.32 15.52
CA LEU A 18 2.30 -9.83 15.67
C LEU A 18 1.79 -10.62 14.46
N VAL A 19 2.55 -10.61 13.35
CA VAL A 19 2.21 -11.27 12.10
C VAL A 19 3.42 -12.02 11.54
N ASP A 20 3.24 -13.31 11.26
CA ASP A 20 4.31 -14.16 10.71
C ASP A 20 4.35 -14.13 9.18
N LEU A 21 3.18 -13.99 8.54
CA LEU A 21 3.00 -14.02 7.09
C LEU A 21 2.27 -12.76 6.60
N GLY A 22 2.82 -12.15 5.54
CA GLY A 22 2.25 -10.99 4.87
C GLY A 22 2.13 -11.19 3.37
N SER A 23 1.09 -10.60 2.78
CA SER A 23 0.94 -10.50 1.34
C SER A 23 0.07 -9.29 0.98
N ASP A 24 -0.07 -8.98 -0.30
CA ASP A 24 -0.96 -7.94 -0.83
C ASP A 24 -1.77 -8.50 -2.00
N GLN A 25 -3.07 -8.22 -2.01
CA GLN A 25 -3.99 -8.63 -3.08
C GLN A 25 -4.89 -7.46 -3.53
N THR A 26 -4.41 -6.22 -3.35
CA THR A 26 -5.04 -5.07 -3.98
C THR A 26 -4.97 -5.21 -5.51
N SER A 27 -5.77 -4.46 -6.26
CA SER A 27 -5.77 -4.56 -7.73
C SER A 27 -4.66 -3.70 -8.34
N CYS A 28 -3.42 -3.92 -7.93
CA CYS A 28 -2.22 -3.19 -8.38
C CYS A 28 -1.87 -3.38 -9.87
N HIS A 29 -2.60 -4.22 -10.60
CA HIS A 29 -2.52 -4.27 -12.06
C HIS A 29 -3.13 -3.02 -12.73
N ASP A 30 -4.01 -2.29 -12.04
CA ASP A 30 -4.58 -1.01 -12.49
C ASP A 30 -4.71 0.00 -11.32
N PRO A 31 -3.57 0.43 -10.73
CA PRO A 31 -3.56 1.13 -9.46
C PRO A 31 -4.12 2.56 -9.56
N TYR A 32 -4.18 3.14 -10.76
CA TYR A 32 -4.60 4.54 -10.96
C TYR A 32 -6.06 4.70 -11.37
N GLN A 33 -6.77 3.61 -11.64
CA GLN A 33 -8.19 3.61 -12.03
C GLN A 33 -9.06 2.91 -10.97
N GLY A 34 -8.66 3.02 -9.70
CA GLY A 34 -9.41 2.49 -8.56
C GLY A 34 -9.03 1.06 -8.16
N GLY A 35 -7.94 0.51 -8.71
CA GLY A 35 -7.38 -0.76 -8.24
C GLY A 35 -6.61 -0.64 -6.92
N TYR A 36 -6.12 0.57 -6.60
CA TYR A 36 -5.44 0.89 -5.34
C TYR A 36 -5.93 2.25 -4.83
N TYR A 37 -6.10 2.37 -3.51
CA TYR A 37 -6.56 3.62 -2.86
C TYR A 37 -5.47 4.16 -1.93
N PRO A 38 -5.01 5.41 -2.12
CA PRO A 38 -3.96 5.98 -1.30
C PRO A 38 -4.42 6.20 0.14
N VAL A 39 -3.59 5.83 1.11
CA VAL A 39 -3.89 5.93 2.55
C VAL A 39 -4.14 7.36 3.05
N GLN A 40 -3.67 8.36 2.31
CA GLN A 40 -3.83 9.78 2.63
C GLN A 40 -5.27 10.28 2.45
N LEU A 41 -6.11 9.54 1.73
CA LEU A 41 -7.49 9.93 1.40
C LEU A 41 -8.48 8.88 1.93
N SER A 42 -9.66 9.35 2.32
CA SER A 42 -10.82 8.46 2.43
C SER A 42 -11.23 7.92 1.05
N TYR A 43 -12.08 6.88 1.04
CA TYR A 43 -12.59 6.30 -0.21
C TYR A 43 -13.30 7.34 -1.09
N ASP A 44 -14.18 8.15 -0.51
CA ASP A 44 -14.93 9.16 -1.26
C ASP A 44 -14.03 10.28 -1.80
N GLU A 45 -13.05 10.73 -1.01
CA GLU A 45 -12.06 11.72 -1.44
C GLU A 45 -11.18 11.17 -2.57
N ALA A 46 -10.76 9.90 -2.48
CA ALA A 46 -10.00 9.23 -3.52
C ALA A 46 -10.80 9.11 -4.83
N GLN A 47 -12.10 8.78 -4.76
CA GLN A 47 -13.00 8.77 -5.92
C GLN A 47 -13.08 10.15 -6.58
N GLN A 48 -13.24 11.21 -5.79
CA GLN A 48 -13.27 12.58 -6.32
C GLN A 48 -11.92 13.00 -6.90
N CYS A 49 -10.82 12.71 -6.22
CA CYS A 49 -9.47 13.05 -6.67
C CYS A 49 -9.12 12.33 -7.97
N MET A 50 -9.40 11.03 -8.07
CA MET A 50 -9.17 10.25 -9.29
C MET A 50 -9.92 10.83 -10.51
N LYS A 51 -11.14 11.33 -10.30
CA LYS A 51 -11.95 11.93 -11.36
C LYS A 51 -11.51 13.35 -11.74
N ASN A 52 -11.19 14.17 -10.73
CA ASN A 52 -11.00 15.61 -10.92
C ASN A 52 -9.53 16.01 -11.10
N ASP A 53 -8.59 15.21 -10.60
CA ASP A 53 -7.14 15.43 -10.70
C ASP A 53 -6.38 14.08 -10.69
N SER A 54 -6.39 13.39 -11.83
CA SER A 54 -5.74 12.09 -12.00
C SER A 54 -4.23 12.13 -11.77
N THR A 55 -3.58 13.27 -12.03
CA THR A 55 -2.15 13.46 -11.79
C THR A 55 -1.87 13.43 -10.30
N LYS A 56 -2.65 14.20 -9.52
CA LYS A 56 -2.52 14.20 -8.07
C LYS A 56 -2.84 12.84 -7.46
N PHE A 57 -3.87 12.17 -7.98
CA PHE A 57 -4.23 10.82 -7.54
C PHE A 57 -3.06 9.83 -7.71
N LYS A 58 -2.42 9.85 -8.89
CA LYS A 58 -1.24 9.00 -9.17
C LYS A 58 -0.08 9.28 -8.22
N GLU A 59 0.23 10.54 -7.94
CA GLU A 59 1.27 10.91 -6.96
C GLU A 59 0.95 10.35 -5.57
N LEU A 60 -0.30 10.48 -5.11
CA LEU A 60 -0.73 9.97 -3.81
C LEU A 60 -0.67 8.44 -3.75
N VAL A 61 -1.04 7.74 -4.83
CA VAL A 61 -0.88 6.29 -4.95
C VAL A 61 0.59 5.89 -4.78
N HIS A 62 1.51 6.57 -5.47
CA HIS A 62 2.96 6.31 -5.34
C HIS A 62 3.44 6.54 -3.90
N GLU A 63 3.06 7.66 -3.28
CA GLU A 63 3.41 7.94 -1.88
C GLU A 63 2.85 6.89 -0.90
N SER A 64 1.62 6.43 -1.12
CA SER A 64 1.01 5.38 -0.30
C SER A 64 1.73 4.04 -0.45
N ILE A 65 2.10 3.66 -1.66
CA ILE A 65 2.82 2.40 -1.91
C ILE A 65 4.23 2.45 -1.29
N LYS A 66 4.93 3.58 -1.37
CA LYS A 66 6.22 3.76 -0.69
C LYS A 66 6.11 3.60 0.83
N ARG A 67 5.05 4.16 1.43
CA ARG A 67 4.76 3.97 2.86
C ARG A 67 4.49 2.50 3.19
N GLN A 68 3.68 1.83 2.36
CA GLN A 68 3.34 0.42 2.52
C GLN A 68 4.59 -0.47 2.49
N ILE A 69 5.44 -0.33 1.49
CA ILE A 69 6.64 -1.17 1.35
C ILE A 69 7.64 -0.88 2.46
N ALA A 70 7.81 0.37 2.88
CA ALA A 70 8.69 0.72 4.00
C ALA A 70 8.24 0.09 5.34
N ALA A 71 6.93 -0.04 5.56
CA ALA A 71 6.40 -0.73 6.73
C ALA A 71 6.57 -2.26 6.63
N ILE A 72 6.32 -2.83 5.45
CA ILE A 72 6.55 -4.25 5.16
C ILE A 72 8.04 -4.62 5.34
N ASP A 73 8.96 -3.79 4.86
CA ASP A 73 10.41 -4.00 4.98
C ASP A 73 10.85 -4.06 6.44
N LYS A 74 10.34 -3.15 7.30
CA LYS A 74 10.60 -3.20 8.75
C LYS A 74 10.11 -4.49 9.40
N LEU A 75 8.95 -5.00 8.98
CA LEU A 75 8.41 -6.26 9.50
C LEU A 75 9.18 -7.47 8.98
N TYR A 76 9.61 -7.41 7.72
CA TYR A 76 10.48 -8.41 7.09
C TYR A 76 11.82 -8.53 7.82
N GLU A 77 12.46 -7.40 8.14
CA GLU A 77 13.69 -7.35 8.95
C GLU A 77 13.50 -7.97 10.35
N ARG A 78 12.26 -7.99 10.85
CA ARG A 78 11.88 -8.58 12.14
C ARG A 78 11.40 -10.03 12.04
N GLY A 79 11.54 -10.66 10.87
CA GLY A 79 11.28 -12.08 10.66
C GLY A 79 9.91 -12.42 10.06
N MET A 80 9.08 -11.43 9.74
CA MET A 80 7.85 -11.68 8.96
C MET A 80 8.23 -12.13 7.53
N TYR A 81 7.57 -13.16 7.01
CA TYR A 81 7.72 -13.54 5.60
C TYR A 81 6.66 -12.83 4.74
N PHE A 82 7.11 -12.01 3.78
CA PHE A 82 6.25 -11.38 2.78
C PHE A 82 6.37 -12.06 1.42
N PHE A 83 5.25 -12.21 0.71
CA PHE A 83 5.23 -12.70 -0.66
C PHE A 83 4.22 -11.94 -1.54
N ASP A 84 4.58 -11.70 -2.80
CA ASP A 84 3.69 -11.08 -3.80
C ASP A 84 2.63 -12.10 -4.25
N TYR A 85 1.36 -11.66 -4.33
CA TYR A 85 0.23 -12.53 -4.68
C TYR A 85 -0.12 -12.49 -6.18
N GLY A 86 0.82 -12.10 -7.05
CA GLY A 86 0.61 -12.02 -8.49
C GLY A 86 -0.28 -10.85 -8.92
N ASN A 87 -0.40 -9.82 -8.08
CA ASN A 87 -1.20 -8.63 -8.33
C ASN A 87 -0.38 -7.43 -8.84
N VAL A 88 0.91 -7.63 -9.13
CA VAL A 88 1.83 -6.58 -9.62
C VAL A 88 2.18 -5.54 -8.53
N PHE A 89 1.98 -5.86 -7.25
CA PHE A 89 2.29 -4.94 -6.15
C PHE A 89 3.77 -4.60 -6.08
N LEU A 90 4.67 -5.60 -5.98
CA LEU A 90 6.10 -5.33 -5.85
C LEU A 90 6.70 -4.64 -7.09
N LEU A 91 6.16 -4.93 -8.28
CA LEU A 91 6.56 -4.21 -9.50
C LEU A 91 6.10 -2.75 -9.46
N THR A 92 4.88 -2.48 -9.01
CA THR A 92 4.36 -1.12 -8.84
C THR A 92 5.15 -0.36 -7.78
N ALA A 93 5.50 -1.00 -6.66
CA ALA A 93 6.36 -0.42 -5.64
C ALA A 93 7.73 -0.03 -6.20
N LYS A 94 8.38 -0.93 -6.95
CA LYS A 94 9.64 -0.63 -7.65
C LYS A 94 9.54 0.60 -8.58
N HIS A 95 8.40 0.81 -9.22
CA HIS A 95 8.18 1.98 -10.08
C HIS A 95 7.85 3.27 -9.32
N ALA A 96 7.32 3.17 -8.10
CA ALA A 96 7.02 4.31 -7.24
C ALA A 96 8.30 4.94 -6.63
N GLY A 97 9.41 4.18 -6.63
CA GLY A 97 10.70 4.57 -6.06
C GLY A 97 10.86 4.09 -4.63
#